data_AF-A0A7L0UCC9-F1
#
_entry.id   AF-A0A7L0UCC9-F1
#
_cell.length_a   1.000
_cell.length_b   1.000
_cell.length_c   1.000
_cell.angle_alpha   90.00
_cell.angle_beta   90.00
_cell.angle_gamma   90.00
#
_symmetry.space_group_name_H-M   'P 1'
#
loop_
_entity.id
_entity.type
_entity.pdbx_description
1 polymer ?
#
loop_
_entity_poly.entity_id
_entity_poly.type
_entity_poly.pdbx_seq_one_letter_code
_entity_poly.pdbx_strand_id
1 'polypeptide(L)'
;AAGERELRFKPPAEAPVRLFTEPELARYDGQQEGQPIYLAVKGVVFDVTSGKEFYGKGAPYNALVGKDSTRGVAKMSLDPADLTHD
;
A
#
# COMPACT_ATOMS: atom_id res chain seq x y z
N ALA A 1 31.83 -9.92 0.90
CA ALA A 1 31.41 -8.57 0.44
C ALA A 1 30.14 -8.74 -0.39
N ALA A 2 28.98 -8.44 0.20
CA ALA A 2 27.71 -8.48 -0.53
C ALA A 2 27.54 -7.13 -1.23
N GLY A 3 27.55 -7.12 -2.56
CA GLY A 3 27.35 -5.91 -3.33
C GLY A 3 25.95 -5.36 -3.08
N GLU A 4 25.86 -4.12 -2.61
CA GLU A 4 24.64 -3.34 -2.55
C GLU A 4 24.04 -3.27 -3.96
N ARG A 5 22.93 -3.98 -4.19
CA ARG A 5 22.12 -3.74 -5.37
C ARG A 5 21.46 -2.37 -5.18
N GLU A 6 22.04 -1.35 -5.81
CA GLU A 6 21.38 -0.06 -6.00
C GLU A 6 20.01 -0.30 -6.63
N LEU A 7 18.95 -0.11 -5.85
CA LEU A 7 17.59 -0.09 -6.36
C LEU A 7 17.47 1.15 -7.26
N ARG A 8 17.59 0.96 -8.58
CA ARG A 8 17.34 2.02 -9.56
C ARG A 8 15.85 2.40 -9.54
N PHE A 9 15.51 3.35 -8.69
CA PHE A 9 14.22 4.02 -8.74
C PHE A 9 14.14 4.85 -10.03
N LYS A 10 13.36 4.39 -11.00
CA LYS A 10 12.91 5.25 -12.10
C LYS A 10 11.68 6.00 -11.59
N PRO A 11 11.75 7.31 -11.36
CA PRO A 11 10.54 8.07 -11.11
C PRO A 11 9.58 7.85 -12.29
N PRO A 12 8.27 7.72 -12.04
CA PRO A 12 7.32 7.64 -13.13
C PRO A 12 7.52 8.84 -14.05
N ALA A 13 7.63 8.59 -15.35
CA ALA A 13 7.92 9.61 -16.36
C ALA A 13 6.76 10.61 -16.53
N GLU A 14 5.60 10.31 -15.95
CA GLU A 14 4.39 11.12 -15.97
C GLU A 14 3.94 11.40 -14.53
N ALA A 15 3.33 12.56 -14.31
CA ALA A 15 2.71 12.90 -13.04
C ALA A 15 1.76 11.77 -12.60
N PRO A 16 1.66 11.46 -11.29
CA PRO A 16 0.75 10.44 -10.81
C PRO A 16 -0.66 10.72 -11.35
N VAL A 17 -1.21 9.75 -12.08
CA VAL A 17 -2.47 9.87 -12.84
C VAL A 17 -3.63 10.29 -11.94
N ARG A 18 -3.51 10.05 -10.64
CA ARG A 18 -4.48 10.45 -9.62
C ARG A 18 -3.79 10.72 -8.28
N LEU A 19 -4.19 11.81 -7.64
CA LEU A 19 -3.86 12.11 -6.24
C LEU A 19 -4.97 11.57 -5.33
N PHE A 20 -4.58 11.13 -4.13
CA PHE A 20 -5.48 10.67 -3.11
C PHE A 20 -5.21 11.42 -1.81
N THR A 21 -6.27 11.91 -1.20
CA THR A 21 -6.26 12.25 0.23
C THR A 21 -6.42 10.97 1.06
N GLU A 22 -5.98 11.00 2.33
CA GLU A 22 -6.19 9.88 3.26
C GLU A 22 -7.65 9.39 3.34
N PRO A 23 -8.68 10.25 3.48
CA PRO A 23 -10.07 9.79 3.53
C PRO A 23 -10.57 9.22 2.19
N GLU A 24 -10.01 9.63 1.06
CA GLU A 24 -10.32 9.01 -0.23
C GLU A 24 -9.70 7.62 -0.34
N LEU A 25 -8.45 7.47 0.10
CA LEU A 25 -7.74 6.19 0.10
C LEU A 25 -8.43 5.18 1.04
N ALA A 26 -8.90 5.62 2.20
CA ALA A 26 -9.60 4.80 3.19
C ALA A 26 -10.85 4.09 2.65
N ARG A 27 -11.42 4.56 1.53
CA ARG A 27 -12.56 3.90 0.90
C ARG A 27 -12.20 2.60 0.18
N TYR A 28 -10.92 2.33 -0.08
CA TYR A 28 -10.43 1.22 -0.88
C TYR A 28 -9.68 0.18 -0.02
N ASP A 29 -10.25 -0.15 1.13
CA ASP A 29 -9.73 -1.04 2.18
C ASP A 29 -10.01 -2.54 1.94
N GLY A 30 -10.59 -2.88 0.78
CA GLY A 30 -10.92 -4.26 0.41
C GLY A 30 -12.08 -4.89 1.19
N GLN A 31 -12.90 -4.09 1.91
CA GLN A 31 -14.10 -4.58 2.60
C GLN A 31 -15.29 -4.82 1.66
N GLN A 32 -15.38 -4.06 0.56
CA GLN A 32 -16.47 -4.12 -0.40
C GLN A 32 -16.10 -5.00 -1.60
N GLU A 33 -16.93 -6.01 -1.90
CA GLU A 33 -16.73 -6.82 -3.10
C GLU A 33 -16.95 -6.01 -4.38
N GLY A 34 -16.09 -6.23 -5.38
CA GLY A 34 -16.15 -5.51 -6.66
C GLY A 34 -15.51 -4.12 -6.64
N GLN A 35 -15.12 -3.61 -5.47
CA GLN A 35 -14.36 -2.36 -5.37
C GLN A 35 -12.84 -2.62 -5.49
N PRO A 36 -12.07 -1.71 -6.12
CA PRO A 36 -10.62 -1.77 -6.09
C PRO A 36 -10.05 -1.74 -4.67
N ILE A 37 -8.87 -2.32 -4.50
CA ILE A 37 -8.13 -2.36 -3.24
C ILE A 37 -6.84 -1.57 -3.43
N TYR A 38 -6.63 -0.55 -2.61
CA TYR A 38 -5.47 0.34 -2.72
C TYR A 38 -4.58 0.29 -1.49
N LEU A 39 -3.28 0.32 -1.73
CA LEU A 39 -2.23 0.38 -0.70
C LEU A 39 -1.32 1.56 -1.02
N ALA A 40 -1.06 2.44 -0.04
CA ALA A 40 -0.02 3.44 -0.20
C ALA A 40 1.29 3.01 0.49
N VAL A 41 2.40 3.20 -0.23
CA VAL A 41 3.77 3.05 0.29
C VAL A 41 4.61 4.21 -0.21
N LYS A 42 5.20 4.94 0.74
CA LYS A 42 6.02 6.13 0.55
C LYS A 42 5.30 7.19 -0.29
N GLY A 43 4.02 7.43 0.01
CA GLY A 43 3.16 8.37 -0.72
C GLY A 43 2.76 7.92 -2.13
N VAL A 44 3.11 6.70 -2.57
CA VAL A 44 2.69 6.14 -3.86
C VAL A 44 1.56 5.15 -3.63
N VAL A 45 0.44 5.35 -4.33
CA VAL A 45 -0.72 4.46 -4.27
C VAL A 45 -0.61 3.36 -5.31
N PHE A 46 -0.72 2.11 -4.87
CA PHE A 46 -0.69 0.91 -5.69
C PHE A 46 -2.08 0.28 -5.74
N ASP A 47 -2.51 -0.12 -6.94
CA ASP A 47 -3.66 -1.00 -7.12
C ASP A 47 -3.23 -2.44 -6.86
N VAL A 48 -3.74 -3.01 -5.77
CA VAL A 48 -3.45 -4.38 -5.32
C VAL A 48 -4.67 -5.29 -5.47
N THR A 49 -5.67 -4.89 -6.25
CA THR A 49 -6.93 -5.63 -6.45
C THR A 49 -6.70 -7.04 -6.98
N SER A 50 -5.70 -7.23 -7.85
CA SER A 50 -5.32 -8.55 -8.36
C SER A 50 -4.86 -9.52 -7.27
N GLY A 51 -4.35 -9.01 -6.14
CA GLY A 51 -3.93 -9.78 -4.97
C GLY A 51 -5.02 -9.90 -3.90
N LYS A 52 -6.31 -9.94 -4.28
CA LYS A 52 -7.46 -10.08 -3.35
C LYS A 52 -7.26 -11.15 -2.27
N GLU A 53 -6.61 -12.26 -2.60
CA GLU A 53 -6.32 -13.35 -1.66
C GLU A 53 -5.39 -12.96 -0.49
N PHE A 54 -4.61 -11.89 -0.66
CA PHE A 54 -3.70 -11.34 0.36
C PHE A 54 -4.26 -10.07 1.00
N TYR A 55 -4.96 -9.23 0.22
CA TYR A 55 -5.34 -7.88 0.64
C TYR A 55 -6.84 -7.69 0.88
N GLY A 56 -7.69 -8.60 0.41
CA GLY A 56 -9.14 -8.51 0.57
C GLY A 56 -9.62 -8.77 1.99
N LYS A 57 -10.91 -8.57 2.24
CA LYS A 57 -11.53 -8.81 3.55
C LYS A 57 -11.15 -10.17 4.15
N GLY A 58 -10.56 -10.15 5.34
CA GLY A 58 -10.13 -11.34 6.09
C GLY A 58 -8.82 -11.98 5.61
N ALA A 59 -8.19 -11.42 4.58
CA ALA A 59 -6.88 -11.85 4.10
C ALA A 59 -5.74 -11.34 5.01
N PRO A 60 -4.57 -12.01 5.02
CA PRO A 60 -3.50 -11.74 5.99
C PRO A 60 -2.94 -10.31 5.94
N TYR A 61 -3.00 -9.64 4.79
CA TYR A 61 -2.47 -8.29 4.59
C TYR A 61 -3.56 -7.22 4.44
N ASN A 62 -4.82 -7.54 4.78
CA ASN A 62 -5.92 -6.57 4.71
C ASN A 62 -5.68 -5.34 5.63
N ALA A 63 -4.93 -5.49 6.71
CA ALA A 63 -4.64 -4.38 7.62
C ALA A 63 -3.80 -3.24 6.98
N LEU A 64 -3.10 -3.53 5.87
CA LEU A 64 -2.22 -2.58 5.19
C LEU A 64 -2.96 -1.68 4.18
N VAL A 65 -4.14 -2.08 3.70
CA VAL A 65 -4.85 -1.39 2.61
C VAL A 65 -5.75 -0.27 3.11
N GLY A 66 -6.14 0.62 2.20
CA GLY A 66 -6.93 1.82 2.51
C GLY A 66 -6.14 2.91 3.25
N LYS A 67 -4.81 2.79 3.36
CA LYS A 67 -3.96 3.78 4.05
C LYS A 67 -2.53 3.77 3.51
N ASP A 68 -1.75 4.74 3.93
CA ASP A 68 -0.30 4.69 3.79
C ASP A 68 0.30 3.84 4.92
N SER A 69 0.80 2.68 4.53
CA SER A 69 1.39 1.67 5.41
C SER A 69 2.91 1.58 5.25
N THR A 70 3.56 2.69 4.90
CA THR A 70 5.02 2.75 4.71
C THR A 70 5.79 2.13 5.87
N ARG A 71 5.43 2.47 7.11
CA ARG A 71 6.13 1.98 8.30
C ARG A 71 5.93 0.48 8.49
N GLY A 72 4.70 -0.01 8.36
CA GLY A 72 4.38 -1.44 8.46
C GLY A 72 5.14 -2.27 7.43
N VAL A 73 5.18 -1.81 6.18
CA VAL A 73 5.92 -2.49 5.11
C VAL A 73 7.43 -2.45 5.37
N ALA A 74 7.98 -1.30 5.78
CA ALA A 74 9.41 -1.16 6.07
C ALA A 74 9.88 -2.01 7.26
N LYS A 75 9.02 -2.16 8.28
CA LYS A 75 9.30 -2.98 9.47
C LYS A 75 8.93 -4.46 9.32
N MET A 76 8.29 -4.85 8.22
CA MET A 76 7.68 -6.17 8.05
C MET A 76 6.71 -6.49 9.20
N SER A 77 5.92 -5.50 9.62
CA SER A 77 5.04 -5.57 10.79
C SER A 77 3.58 -5.30 10.41
N LEU A 78 2.69 -6.07 11.02
CA LEU A 78 1.23 -5.88 10.95
C LEU A 78 0.67 -5.41 12.30
N ASP A 79 1.52 -5.08 13.27
CA ASP A 79 1.07 -4.56 14.54
C ASP A 79 0.35 -3.23 14.33
N PRO A 80 -0.81 -2.98 14.98
CA PRO A 80 -1.58 -1.75 14.78
C PRO A 80 -0.76 -0.47 15.01
N ALA A 81 0.24 -0.55 15.90
CA ALA A 81 1.16 0.55 16.16
C ALA A 81 2.07 0.88 14.96
N ASP A 82 2.36 -0.06 14.07
CA ASP A 82 3.23 0.14 12.90
C ASP A 82 2.46 0.48 11.62
N LEU A 83 1.12 0.38 11.62
CA LEU A 83 0.25 0.67 10.47
C LEU A 83 -0.02 2.17 10.29
N THR A 84 1.05 2.95 10.22
CA THR A 84 1.02 4.40 10.05
C THR A 84 2.03 4.87 9.00
N HIS A 85 2.01 6.18 8.71
CA HIS A 85 2.80 6.82 7.67
C HIS A 85 3.90 7.77 8.18
N ASP A 86 4.04 7.93 9.51
CA ASP A 86 5.03 8.78 10.19
C ASP A 86 6.37 8.08 10.47
#